data_AF-A0A1B6FZV4-F1
#
_entry.id   AF-A0A1B6FZV4-F1
#
_cell.length_a   1.000
_cell.length_b   1.000
_cell.length_c   1.000
_cell.angle_alpha   90.00
_cell.angle_beta   90.00
_cell.angle_gamma   90.00
#
_symmetry.space_group_name_H-M   'P 1'
#
loop_
_entity.id
_entity.type
_entity.pdbx_description
1 polymer ?
#
loop_
_entity_poly.entity_id
_entity_poly.type
_entity_poly.pdbx_seq_one_letter_code
_entity_poly.pdbx_strand_id
1 'polypeptide(L)'
;MQQKNQVAMNPENTVFDAKRLIGRRYEDEKIQSDLKHWPFKVVNDGEKPKIQVQYKGEVKRFAPEEISSMVLTKMKQTAEAFLGTSVQDAVITVPAYFNDSQRQATKDAGAIAGINVLRIINEPTAAALAYGLDKGLKGERTVLIFDLGGGTFDVSILTIDEGSLFQVKATAGDTHLGGEDFDNRLVNYFSEEFKRK
;
A
#
# COMPACT_ATOMS: atom_id res chain seq x y z
N MET A 1 -7.14 12.14 -5.29
CA MET A 1 -7.28 12.69 -6.66
C MET A 1 -6.60 14.06 -6.82
N GLN A 2 -6.90 15.08 -6.01
CA GLN A 2 -6.28 16.42 -6.18
C GLN A 2 -4.74 16.42 -6.13
N GLN A 3 -4.11 15.64 -5.22
CA GLN A 3 -2.64 15.59 -5.12
C GLN A 3 -1.97 14.89 -6.31
N LYS A 4 -2.59 13.85 -6.89
CA LYS A 4 -2.07 13.18 -8.09
C LYS A 4 -2.06 14.13 -9.29
N ASN A 5 -3.03 15.04 -9.39
CA ASN A 5 -3.16 15.98 -10.51
C ASN A 5 -2.09 17.08 -10.52
N GLN A 6 -1.40 17.32 -9.41
CA GLN A 6 -0.35 18.35 -9.28
C GLN A 6 1.06 17.76 -9.22
N VAL A 7 1.22 16.44 -9.37
CA VAL A 7 2.53 15.76 -9.26
C VAL A 7 3.54 16.32 -10.26
N ALA A 8 3.10 16.69 -11.47
CA ALA A 8 3.97 17.28 -12.50
C ALA A 8 4.45 18.69 -12.13
N MET A 9 3.71 19.42 -11.30
CA MET A 9 4.02 20.79 -10.90
C MET A 9 4.79 20.87 -9.58
N ASN A 10 4.71 19.83 -8.73
CA ASN A 10 5.37 19.78 -7.43
C ASN A 10 5.85 18.36 -7.06
N PRO A 11 6.75 17.76 -7.86
CA PRO A 11 7.12 16.36 -7.72
C PRO A 11 7.88 16.06 -6.41
N GLU A 12 8.77 16.96 -5.97
CA GLU A 12 9.59 16.75 -4.77
C GLU A 12 8.80 16.74 -3.45
N ASN A 13 7.60 17.33 -3.45
CA ASN A 13 6.72 17.42 -2.27
C ASN A 13 5.42 16.63 -2.42
N THR A 14 5.28 15.87 -3.52
CA THR A 14 4.15 14.95 -3.73
C THR A 14 4.59 13.53 -3.41
N VAL A 15 4.20 13.05 -2.24
CA VAL A 15 4.60 11.73 -1.74
C VAL A 15 3.64 10.66 -2.24
N PHE A 16 4.19 9.56 -2.74
CA PHE A 16 3.51 8.33 -3.10
C PHE A 16 4.32 7.14 -2.60
N ASP A 17 3.83 5.90 -2.77
CA ASP A 17 4.57 4.68 -2.40
C ASP A 17 5.03 4.55 -0.95
N ALA A 18 4.44 5.29 -0.01
CA ALA A 18 4.75 5.15 1.41
C ALA A 18 4.60 3.70 1.93
N LYS A 19 3.74 2.89 1.30
CA LYS A 19 3.57 1.45 1.58
C LYS A 19 4.86 0.64 1.36
N ARG A 20 5.74 1.07 0.44
CA ARG A 20 7.05 0.42 0.22
C ARG A 20 8.00 0.67 1.39
N LEU A 21 7.89 1.83 2.06
CA LEU A 21 8.72 2.25 3.20
C LEU A 21 8.26 1.76 4.57
N ILE A 22 6.95 1.55 4.75
CA ILE A 22 6.34 1.32 6.07
C ILE A 22 6.94 0.09 6.78
N GLY A 23 7.30 0.26 8.06
CA GLY A 23 7.88 -0.79 8.91
C GLY A 23 9.25 -1.33 8.49
N ARG A 24 9.93 -0.71 7.52
CA ARG A 24 11.29 -1.07 7.07
C ARG A 24 12.36 -0.18 7.70
N ARG A 25 13.61 -0.62 7.59
CA ARG A 25 14.81 0.17 7.93
C ARG A 25 15.29 0.93 6.70
N TYR A 26 15.94 2.06 6.93
CA TYR A 26 16.47 2.90 5.86
C TYR A 26 17.48 2.13 5.00
N GLU A 27 18.32 1.29 5.62
CA GLU A 27 19.38 0.52 4.97
C GLU A 27 18.90 -0.75 4.24
N ASP A 28 17.60 -1.05 4.25
CA ASP A 28 17.04 -2.18 3.49
C ASP A 28 17.38 -2.02 2.00
N GLU A 29 18.01 -3.03 1.40
CA GLU A 29 18.46 -3.00 -0.01
C GLU A 29 17.32 -2.67 -0.98
N LYS A 30 16.10 -3.15 -0.69
CA LYS A 30 14.92 -2.84 -1.49
C LYS A 30 14.59 -1.35 -1.42
N ILE A 31 14.71 -0.74 -0.24
CA ILE A 31 14.53 0.70 -0.08
C ILE A 31 15.62 1.47 -0.81
N GLN A 32 16.89 1.09 -0.65
CA GLN A 32 17.99 1.77 -1.35
C GLN A 32 17.85 1.72 -2.88
N SER A 33 17.23 0.68 -3.42
CA SER A 33 16.86 0.63 -4.83
C SER A 33 15.73 1.60 -5.15
N ASP A 34 14.62 1.56 -4.40
CA ASP A 34 13.43 2.40 -4.61
C ASP A 34 13.74 3.91 -4.51
N LEU A 35 14.64 4.30 -3.60
CA LEU A 35 15.07 5.69 -3.41
C LEU A 35 15.61 6.36 -4.68
N LYS A 36 16.14 5.58 -5.64
CA LYS A 36 16.70 6.09 -6.90
C LYS A 36 15.61 6.53 -7.88
N HIS A 37 14.37 6.10 -7.66
CA HIS A 37 13.26 6.30 -8.59
C HIS A 37 12.25 7.32 -8.09
N TRP A 38 12.29 7.70 -6.81
CA TRP A 38 11.36 8.69 -6.25
C TRP A 38 11.85 10.13 -6.42
N PRO A 39 10.94 11.06 -6.76
CA PRO A 39 11.27 12.48 -6.84
C PRO A 39 11.36 13.17 -5.47
N PHE A 40 10.73 12.60 -4.44
CA PHE A 40 10.75 13.14 -3.08
C PHE A 40 11.93 12.59 -2.28
N LYS A 41 12.42 13.38 -1.33
CA LYS A 41 13.58 13.01 -0.53
C LYS A 41 13.17 12.08 0.63
N VAL A 42 13.93 11.02 0.85
CA VAL A 42 13.87 10.21 2.07
C VAL A 42 15.21 10.33 2.79
N VAL A 43 15.17 10.46 4.11
CA VAL A 43 16.34 10.60 4.98
C VAL A 43 16.38 9.50 6.04
N ASN A 44 17.57 9.13 6.48
CA ASN A 44 17.77 8.25 7.63
C ASN A 44 17.58 9.06 8.92
N ASP A 45 16.70 8.60 9.80
CA ASP A 45 16.51 9.14 11.14
C ASP A 45 16.53 7.99 12.16
N GLY A 46 17.71 7.72 12.73
CA GLY A 46 17.89 6.62 13.69
C GLY A 46 17.50 5.26 13.12
N GLU A 47 18.06 4.89 11.96
CA GLU A 47 17.80 3.66 11.19
C GLU A 47 16.44 3.60 10.48
N LYS A 48 15.52 4.52 10.77
CA LYS A 48 14.19 4.56 10.14
C LYS A 48 14.17 5.53 8.96
N PRO A 49 13.52 5.17 7.85
CA PRO A 49 13.33 6.11 6.75
C PRO A 49 12.28 7.15 7.13
N LYS A 50 12.56 8.43 6.86
CA LYS A 50 11.57 9.51 6.92
C LYS A 50 11.49 10.27 5.61
N ILE A 51 10.28 10.55 5.16
CA ILE A 51 10.02 11.36 3.97
C ILE A 51 10.18 12.84 4.34
N GLN A 52 11.08 13.53 3.66
CA GLN A 52 11.35 14.95 3.85
C GLN A 52 10.70 15.77 2.74
N VAL A 53 9.83 16.71 3.13
CA VAL A 53 9.13 17.62 2.21
C VAL A 53 9.20 19.05 2.71
N GLN A 54 9.05 20.01 1.80
CA GLN A 54 8.81 21.41 2.13
C GLN A 54 7.29 21.64 2.23
N TYR A 55 6.83 22.06 3.41
CA TYR A 55 5.43 22.31 3.68
C TYR A 55 5.26 23.65 4.39
N LYS A 56 4.52 24.58 3.75
CA LYS A 56 4.29 25.94 4.24
C LYS A 56 5.59 26.71 4.55
N GLY A 57 6.60 26.56 3.70
CA GLY A 57 7.90 27.23 3.85
C GLY A 57 8.88 26.56 4.80
N GLU A 58 8.48 25.48 5.48
CA GLU A 58 9.33 24.75 6.43
C GLU A 58 9.68 23.35 5.91
N VAL A 59 10.86 22.85 6.28
CA VAL A 59 11.23 21.45 6.06
C VAL A 59 10.57 20.59 7.12
N LYS A 60 9.75 19.63 6.69
CA LYS A 60 9.12 18.64 7.55
C LYS A 60 9.59 17.24 7.21
N ARG A 61 9.63 16.38 8.22
CA ARG A 61 9.98 14.97 8.10
C ARG A 61 8.84 14.15 8.66
N PHE A 62 8.33 13.23 7.84
CA PHE A 62 7.23 12.36 8.20
C PHE A 62 7.71 10.91 8.18
N ALA A 63 7.30 10.13 9.17
CA ALA A 63 7.41 8.69 9.12
C ALA A 63 6.43 8.13 8.06
N PRO A 64 6.72 6.97 7.46
CA PRO A 64 5.81 6.34 6.49
C PRO A 64 4.40 6.08 7.04
N GLU A 65 4.29 5.82 8.34
CA GLU A 65 3.04 5.62 9.06
C GLU A 65 2.21 6.91 9.12
N GLU A 66 2.86 8.08 9.25
CA GLU A 66 2.19 9.38 9.23
C GLU A 66 1.67 9.72 7.82
N ILE A 67 2.42 9.39 6.76
CA ILE A 67 1.90 9.56 5.39
C ILE A 67 0.73 8.61 5.14
N SER A 68 0.84 7.36 5.58
CA SER A 68 -0.23 6.38 5.46
C SER A 68 -1.48 6.78 6.26
N SER A 69 -1.33 7.40 7.44
CA SER A 69 -2.44 7.90 8.24
C SER A 69 -3.18 9.05 7.56
N MET A 70 -2.50 9.90 6.78
CA MET A 70 -3.16 10.93 5.97
C MET A 70 -4.06 10.31 4.90
N VAL A 71 -3.61 9.22 4.26
CA VAL A 71 -4.42 8.45 3.30
C VAL A 71 -5.63 7.82 4.01
N LEU A 72 -5.42 7.16 5.16
CA LEU A 72 -6.49 6.56 5.95
C LEU A 72 -7.50 7.60 6.45
N THR A 73 -7.04 8.78 6.86
CA THR A 73 -7.89 9.91 7.24
C THR A 73 -8.78 10.32 6.09
N LYS A 74 -8.23 10.38 4.86
CA LYS A 74 -9.03 10.70 3.68
C LYS A 74 -10.06 9.62 3.37
N MET A 75 -9.72 8.35 3.55
CA MET A 75 -10.66 7.22 3.40
C MET A 75 -11.77 7.26 4.44
N LYS A 76 -11.42 7.53 5.72
CA LYS A 76 -12.37 7.75 6.81
C LYS A 76 -13.35 8.89 6.47
N GLN A 77 -12.85 10.07 6.10
CA GLN A 77 -13.70 11.20 5.70
C GLN A 77 -14.63 10.86 4.54
N THR A 78 -14.17 10.04 3.60
CA THR A 78 -14.98 9.59 2.46
C THR A 78 -16.12 8.69 2.91
N ALA A 79 -15.84 7.74 3.81
CA ALA A 79 -16.86 6.87 4.41
C ALA A 79 -17.84 7.67 5.29
N GLU A 80 -17.35 8.60 6.11
CA GLU A 80 -18.19 9.47 6.96
C GLU A 80 -19.12 10.36 6.12
N ALA A 81 -18.62 10.92 5.02
CA ALA A 81 -19.44 11.71 4.10
C ALA A 81 -20.55 10.89 3.44
N PHE A 82 -20.28 9.61 3.15
CA PHE A 82 -21.28 8.69 2.59
C PHE A 82 -22.32 8.25 3.63
N LEU A 83 -21.89 7.94 4.85
CA LEU A 83 -22.74 7.43 5.92
C LEU A 83 -23.48 8.53 6.70
N GLY A 84 -23.01 9.77 6.65
CA GLY A 84 -23.55 10.89 7.43
C GLY A 84 -23.26 10.80 8.94
N THR A 85 -22.34 9.93 9.37
CA THR A 85 -21.96 9.72 10.76
C THR A 85 -20.46 9.47 10.89
N SER A 86 -19.91 9.57 12.10
CA SER A 86 -18.49 9.32 12.33
C SER A 86 -18.15 7.82 12.27
N VAL A 87 -17.00 7.52 11.69
CA VAL A 87 -16.44 6.18 11.58
C VAL A 87 -15.26 6.06 12.53
N GLN A 88 -15.38 5.16 13.50
CA GLN A 88 -14.34 4.94 14.52
C GLN A 88 -13.61 3.63 14.33
N ASP A 89 -14.30 2.57 13.93
CA ASP A 89 -13.73 1.23 13.81
C ASP A 89 -13.46 0.86 12.36
N ALA A 90 -12.34 0.18 12.10
CA ALA A 90 -12.05 -0.38 10.78
C ALA A 90 -11.25 -1.68 10.83
N VAL A 91 -11.36 -2.44 9.74
CA VAL A 91 -10.43 -3.50 9.38
C VAL A 91 -9.54 -2.98 8.26
N ILE A 92 -8.23 -3.15 8.40
CA ILE A 92 -7.25 -2.68 7.41
C ILE A 92 -6.55 -3.88 6.79
N THR A 93 -6.41 -3.89 5.46
CA THR A 93 -5.73 -4.96 4.72
C THR A 93 -4.24 -4.69 4.61
N VAL A 94 -3.43 -5.76 4.56
CA VAL A 94 -1.99 -5.72 4.27
C VAL A 94 -1.59 -6.89 3.36
N PRO A 95 -0.48 -6.80 2.61
CA PRO A 95 0.03 -7.94 1.87
C PRO A 95 0.30 -9.14 2.78
N ALA A 96 0.07 -10.37 2.29
CA ALA A 96 0.24 -11.57 3.09
C ALA A 96 1.69 -11.75 3.60
N TYR A 97 2.68 -11.29 2.82
CA TYR A 97 4.10 -11.36 3.16
C TYR A 97 4.59 -10.27 4.14
N PHE A 98 3.73 -9.34 4.57
CA PHE A 98 4.12 -8.34 5.56
C PHE A 98 4.52 -9.00 6.87
N ASN A 99 5.70 -8.63 7.38
CA ASN A 99 6.19 -9.05 8.68
C ASN A 99 5.52 -8.28 9.83
N ASP A 100 5.83 -8.66 11.07
CA ASP A 100 5.23 -8.06 12.27
C ASP A 100 5.47 -6.55 12.39
N SER A 101 6.66 -6.07 12.02
CA SER A 101 7.00 -4.64 12.03
C SER A 101 6.12 -3.86 11.06
N GLN A 102 5.93 -4.35 9.84
CA GLN A 102 5.11 -3.70 8.83
C GLN A 102 3.61 -3.74 9.17
N ARG A 103 3.14 -4.84 9.77
CA ARG A 103 1.77 -4.97 10.30
C ARG A 103 1.51 -3.98 11.42
N GLN A 104 2.43 -3.89 12.37
CA GLN A 104 2.33 -2.95 13.48
C GLN A 104 2.36 -1.50 12.99
N ALA A 105 3.28 -1.16 12.09
CA ALA A 105 3.37 0.17 11.50
C ALA A 105 2.08 0.57 10.75
N THR A 106 1.44 -0.37 10.04
CA THR A 106 0.14 -0.12 9.40
C THR A 106 -0.97 0.09 10.44
N LYS A 107 -0.96 -0.67 11.53
CA LYS A 107 -1.90 -0.48 12.64
C LYS A 107 -1.71 0.89 13.32
N ASP A 108 -0.46 1.31 13.50
CA ASP A 108 -0.10 2.61 14.07
C ASP A 108 -0.59 3.75 13.16
N ALA A 109 -0.46 3.61 11.83
CA ALA A 109 -1.04 4.56 10.88
C ALA A 109 -2.56 4.70 11.07
N GLY A 110 -3.27 3.60 11.33
CA GLY A 110 -4.70 3.63 11.68
C GLY A 110 -4.98 4.38 12.98
N ALA A 111 -4.18 4.13 14.02
CA ALA A 111 -4.31 4.83 15.30
C ALA A 111 -4.07 6.35 15.16
N ILE A 112 -3.05 6.76 14.40
CA ILE A 112 -2.76 8.17 14.11
C ILE A 112 -3.92 8.83 13.35
N ALA A 113 -4.61 8.09 12.47
CA ALA A 113 -5.80 8.56 11.76
C ALA A 113 -7.07 8.62 12.65
N GLY A 114 -6.97 8.27 13.94
CA GLY A 114 -8.11 8.20 14.85
C GLY A 114 -9.08 7.07 14.49
N ILE A 115 -8.53 5.93 14.06
CA ILE A 115 -9.27 4.71 13.74
C ILE A 115 -8.86 3.61 14.73
N ASN A 116 -9.84 3.01 15.37
CA ASN A 116 -9.67 1.77 16.12
C ASN A 116 -9.56 0.59 15.14
N VAL A 117 -8.35 0.08 14.97
CA VAL A 117 -8.08 -1.03 14.04
C VAL A 117 -8.47 -2.36 14.71
N LEU A 118 -9.68 -2.83 14.41
CA LEU A 118 -10.24 -4.08 14.96
C LEU A 118 -9.39 -5.29 14.58
N ARG A 119 -8.91 -5.30 13.33
CA ARG A 119 -8.11 -6.38 12.78
C ARG A 119 -7.26 -5.90 11.60
N ILE A 120 -6.06 -6.44 11.50
CA ILE A 120 -5.28 -6.46 10.27
C ILE A 120 -5.56 -7.79 9.59
N ILE A 121 -6.02 -7.76 8.34
CA ILE A 121 -6.24 -8.97 7.54
C ILE A 121 -5.35 -8.96 6.30
N ASN A 122 -5.05 -10.14 5.77
CA ASN A 122 -4.29 -10.24 4.53
C ASN A 122 -5.18 -9.84 3.35
N GLU A 123 -4.64 -9.08 2.41
CA GLU A 123 -5.26 -8.74 1.12
C GLU A 123 -5.85 -9.97 0.40
N PRO A 124 -5.11 -11.09 0.21
CA PRO A 124 -5.69 -12.26 -0.44
C PRO A 124 -6.80 -12.94 0.37
N THR A 125 -6.78 -12.83 1.71
CA THR A 125 -7.89 -13.32 2.55
C THR A 125 -9.12 -12.43 2.40
N ALA A 126 -8.95 -11.11 2.32
CA ALA A 126 -10.04 -10.18 2.04
C ALA A 126 -10.67 -10.44 0.66
N ALA A 127 -9.84 -10.68 -0.36
CA ALA A 127 -10.30 -11.06 -1.70
C ALA A 127 -11.06 -12.40 -1.70
N ALA A 128 -10.53 -13.41 -1.00
CA ALA A 128 -11.18 -14.71 -0.86
C ALA A 128 -12.52 -14.62 -0.11
N LEU A 129 -12.60 -13.79 0.94
CA LEU A 129 -13.85 -13.48 1.64
C LEU A 129 -14.88 -12.86 0.69
N ALA A 130 -14.49 -11.82 -0.06
CA ALA A 130 -15.36 -11.19 -1.05
C ALA A 130 -15.86 -12.18 -2.12
N TYR A 131 -15.01 -13.12 -2.55
CA TYR A 131 -15.38 -14.17 -3.50
C TYR A 131 -16.31 -15.23 -2.90
N GLY A 132 -16.10 -15.60 -1.63
CA GLY A 132 -16.75 -16.74 -0.97
C GLY A 132 -18.09 -16.43 -0.31
N LEU A 133 -18.36 -15.17 0.06
CA LEU A 133 -19.52 -14.76 0.88
C LEU A 133 -20.88 -15.21 0.31
N ASP A 134 -21.06 -15.18 -1.01
CA ASP A 134 -22.38 -15.47 -1.63
C ASP A 134 -22.45 -16.84 -2.31
N LYS A 135 -21.39 -17.65 -2.26
CA LYS A 135 -21.27 -18.85 -3.11
C LYS A 135 -21.79 -20.15 -2.50
N GLY A 136 -22.25 -20.13 -1.26
CA GLY A 136 -22.78 -21.33 -0.58
C GLY A 136 -21.82 -22.53 -0.70
N LEU A 137 -20.52 -22.26 -0.53
CA LEU A 137 -19.46 -23.23 -0.81
C LEU A 137 -19.67 -24.48 0.05
N LYS A 138 -19.72 -25.65 -0.62
CA LYS A 138 -19.75 -26.97 0.02
C LYS A 138 -18.40 -27.66 -0.14
N GLY A 139 -17.88 -28.17 0.97
CA GLY A 139 -16.57 -28.80 1.11
C GLY A 139 -15.37 -27.85 0.91
N GLU A 140 -14.17 -28.37 1.20
CA GLU A 140 -12.92 -27.62 1.03
C GLU A 140 -12.69 -27.25 -0.45
N ARG A 141 -12.36 -25.98 -0.70
CA ARG A 141 -12.00 -25.47 -2.02
C ARG A 141 -10.63 -24.83 -1.97
N THR A 142 -9.79 -25.20 -2.91
CA THR A 142 -8.54 -24.49 -3.18
C THR A 142 -8.80 -23.35 -4.14
N VAL A 143 -8.41 -22.13 -3.75
CA VAL A 143 -8.54 -20.91 -4.54
C VAL A 143 -7.17 -20.30 -4.75
N LEU A 144 -6.91 -19.84 -5.97
CA LEU A 144 -5.76 -19.02 -6.31
C LEU A 144 -6.22 -17.57 -6.43
N ILE A 145 -5.60 -16.69 -5.66
CA ILE A 145 -5.75 -15.24 -5.78
C ILE A 145 -4.58 -14.73 -6.59
N PHE A 146 -4.89 -13.98 -7.65
CA PHE A 146 -3.93 -13.27 -8.49
C PHE A 146 -4.21 -11.78 -8.31
N ASP A 147 -3.28 -11.05 -7.70
CA ASP A 147 -3.38 -9.62 -7.41
C ASP A 147 -2.21 -8.90 -8.10
N LEU A 148 -2.50 -8.19 -9.19
CA LEU A 148 -1.53 -7.37 -9.91
C LEU A 148 -1.95 -5.91 -9.79
N GLY A 149 -1.36 -5.22 -8.83
CA GLY A 149 -1.66 -3.85 -8.49
C GLY A 149 -0.83 -2.83 -9.27
N GLY A 150 -0.81 -1.60 -8.75
CA GLY A 150 -0.04 -0.49 -9.33
C GLY A 150 1.48 -0.67 -9.23
N GLY A 151 1.97 -1.32 -8.17
CA GLY A 151 3.41 -1.52 -7.96
C GLY A 151 3.79 -2.86 -7.31
N THR A 152 2.81 -3.71 -6.99
CA THR A 152 3.06 -5.02 -6.40
C THR A 152 2.27 -6.08 -7.15
N PHE A 153 2.87 -7.26 -7.23
CA PHE A 153 2.27 -8.46 -7.78
C PHE A 153 2.30 -9.56 -6.73
N ASP A 154 1.14 -10.10 -6.38
CA ASP A 154 0.96 -11.13 -5.38
C ASP A 154 0.11 -12.28 -5.91
N VAL A 155 0.59 -13.50 -5.65
CA VAL A 155 -0.15 -14.74 -5.88
C VAL A 155 -0.25 -15.51 -4.59
N SER A 156 -1.47 -15.83 -4.17
CA SER A 156 -1.71 -16.64 -2.98
C SER A 156 -2.60 -17.82 -3.30
N ILE A 157 -2.25 -18.99 -2.77
CA ILE A 157 -3.11 -20.17 -2.76
C ILE A 157 -3.73 -20.26 -1.37
N LEU A 158 -5.06 -20.30 -1.31
CA LEU A 158 -5.83 -20.46 -0.09
C LEU A 158 -6.69 -21.71 -0.17
N THR A 159 -6.92 -22.35 0.97
CA THR A 159 -8.10 -23.22 1.11
C THR A 159 -9.20 -22.49 1.86
N ILE A 160 -10.42 -22.69 1.38
CA ILE A 160 -11.66 -22.18 1.95
C ILE A 160 -12.49 -23.39 2.35
N ASP A 161 -12.83 -23.48 3.63
CA ASP A 161 -13.69 -24.55 4.16
C ASP A 161 -15.05 -23.99 4.62
N GLU A 162 -16.00 -24.91 4.88
CA GLU A 162 -17.30 -24.59 5.45
C GLU A 162 -17.14 -23.81 6.76
N GLY A 163 -17.88 -22.71 6.91
CA GLY A 163 -17.78 -21.84 8.09
C GLY A 163 -16.76 -20.69 7.99
N SER A 164 -16.31 -20.33 6.77
CA SER A 164 -15.45 -19.16 6.54
C SER A 164 -14.05 -19.28 7.16
N LEU A 165 -13.53 -20.50 7.25
CA LEU A 165 -12.14 -20.76 7.59
C LEU A 165 -11.27 -20.59 6.33
N PHE A 166 -10.41 -19.58 6.36
CA PHE A 166 -9.46 -19.28 5.28
C PHE A 166 -8.05 -19.62 5.75
N GLN A 167 -7.39 -20.53 5.05
CA GLN A 167 -5.99 -20.85 5.31
C GLN A 167 -5.14 -20.52 4.09
N VAL A 168 -4.15 -19.64 4.27
CA VAL A 168 -3.12 -19.40 3.26
C VAL A 168 -2.19 -20.62 3.23
N LYS A 169 -2.10 -21.28 2.08
CA LYS A 169 -1.21 -22.45 1.87
C LYS A 169 0.14 -22.04 1.30
N ALA A 170 0.14 -21.09 0.38
CA ALA A 170 1.35 -20.56 -0.23
C ALA A 170 1.13 -19.10 -0.65
N THR A 171 2.21 -18.32 -0.67
CA THR A 171 2.23 -16.97 -1.25
C THR A 171 3.56 -16.79 -1.96
N ALA A 172 3.50 -16.23 -3.16
CA ALA A 172 4.64 -15.83 -3.98
C ALA A 172 4.27 -14.54 -4.69
N GLY A 173 5.23 -13.87 -5.30
CA GLY A 173 4.97 -12.60 -5.97
C GLY A 173 6.24 -11.80 -6.22
N ASP A 174 6.04 -10.58 -6.69
CA ASP A 174 7.07 -9.60 -6.88
C ASP A 174 6.63 -8.27 -6.25
N THR A 175 7.39 -7.83 -5.24
CA THR A 175 7.09 -6.60 -4.51
C THR A 175 7.39 -5.34 -5.31
N HIS A 176 7.94 -5.47 -6.53
CA HIS A 176 8.45 -4.40 -7.38
C HIS A 176 7.99 -4.58 -8.84
N LEU A 177 6.82 -5.20 -9.03
CA LEU A 177 6.18 -5.34 -10.32
C LEU A 177 4.73 -4.86 -10.26
N GLY A 178 4.33 -3.96 -11.15
CA GLY A 178 2.94 -3.55 -11.31
C GLY A 178 2.68 -2.65 -12.51
N GLY A 179 1.54 -1.97 -12.48
CA GLY A 179 1.13 -1.00 -13.50
C GLY A 179 2.19 0.07 -13.80
N GLU A 180 2.93 0.53 -12.80
CA GLU A 180 3.97 1.56 -12.95
C GLU A 180 5.13 1.10 -13.83
N ASP A 181 5.50 -0.18 -13.80
CA ASP A 181 6.53 -0.73 -14.68
C ASP A 181 6.07 -0.73 -16.13
N PHE A 182 4.78 -1.00 -16.36
CA PHE A 182 4.19 -0.95 -17.70
C PHE A 182 4.17 0.50 -18.22
N ASP A 183 3.80 1.45 -17.37
CA ASP A 183 3.84 2.88 -17.68
C ASP A 183 5.28 3.32 -18.02
N ASN A 184 6.28 2.92 -17.21
CA ASN A 184 7.68 3.23 -17.45
C ASN A 184 8.20 2.65 -18.78
N ARG A 185 7.78 1.44 -19.15
CA ARG A 185 8.13 0.85 -20.47
C ARG A 185 7.58 1.68 -21.62
N LEU A 186 6.34 2.15 -21.51
CA LEU A 186 5.73 3.03 -22.52
C LEU A 186 6.44 4.39 -22.59
N VAL A 187 6.75 5.00 -21.44
CA VAL A 187 7.48 6.27 -21.36
C VAL A 187 8.86 6.17 -22.02
N ASN A 188 9.62 5.10 -21.73
CA ASN A 188 10.93 4.88 -22.35
C ASN A 188 10.82 4.72 -23.86
N TYR A 189 9.86 3.91 -24.33
CA TYR A 189 9.61 3.73 -25.76
C TYR A 189 9.33 5.06 -26.47
N PHE A 190 8.40 5.87 -25.95
CA PHE A 190 8.07 7.16 -26.56
C PHE A 190 9.22 8.18 -26.44
N SER A 191 10.01 8.13 -25.37
CA SER A 191 11.18 9.00 -25.19
C SER A 191 12.26 8.71 -26.23
N GLU A 192 12.50 7.43 -26.53
CA GLU A 192 13.41 6.99 -27.59
C GLU A 192 12.89 7.35 -28.97
N GLU A 193 11.59 7.14 -29.23
CA GLU A 193 10.96 7.53 -30.49
C GLU A 193 11.07 9.04 -30.74
N PHE A 194 10.86 9.86 -29.69
CA PHE A 194 10.99 11.31 -29.76
C PHE A 194 12.42 11.73 -30.07
N LYS A 195 13.44 11.14 -29.43
CA LYS A 195 14.86 11.43 -29.72
C LYS A 195 15.30 11.06 -31.14
N ARG A 196 14.60 10.11 -31.77
CA ARG A 196 14.89 9.66 -33.14
C ARG A 196 14.36 10.63 -34.21
N LYS A 197 13.38 11.46 -33.87
CA LYS A 197 12.82 12.49 -34.75
C LYS A 197 13.52 13.82 -34.53
#